data_AF-L0RAK3-F1
#
_entry.id   AF-L0RAK3-F1
#
_cell.length_a   1.000
_cell.length_b   1.000
_cell.length_c   1.000
_cell.angle_alpha   90.00
_cell.angle_beta   90.00
_cell.angle_gamma   90.00
#
_symmetry.space_group_name_H-M   'P 1'
#
loop_
_entity.id
_entity.type
_entity.pdbx_description
1 polymer ?
#
loop_
_entity_poly.entity_id
_entity_poly.type
_entity_poly.pdbx_seq_one_letter_code
_entity_poly.pdbx_strand_id
1 'polypeptide(L)'
;MIRILLSIIILLLSATPLPAENLPSLQNLKRPRYETGVPPQKRPAPQLPHQNAAIKQVARQKVTPDNSRFAGKFSGLVTIHYKNKMVRTKATLTISTNGTQGNSHYDYYLIPDAGDYLEHSWKLDEYDVQRTVTVSGSTLYITDIIDYGGNGGNSQIRTLVFSGDYSALTFLKTEFDDELRDTATGQIIGRFIRID
;
A
#
# COMPACT_ATOMS: atom_id res chain seq x y z
N MET A 1 34.68 -29.27 -30.85
CA MET A 1 34.25 -28.01 -30.21
C MET A 1 32.78 -27.67 -30.47
N ILE A 2 32.25 -27.83 -31.69
CA ILE A 2 30.83 -27.54 -32.04
C ILE A 2 29.81 -28.34 -31.19
N ARG A 3 30.10 -29.60 -30.84
CA ARG A 3 29.20 -30.44 -30.03
C ARG A 3 29.02 -29.94 -28.59
N ILE A 4 30.05 -29.33 -27.98
CA ILE A 4 29.99 -28.81 -26.61
C ILE A 4 29.19 -27.51 -26.57
N LEU A 5 29.32 -26.67 -27.60
CA LEU A 5 28.55 -25.43 -27.73
C LEU A 5 27.05 -25.71 -27.87
N LEU A 6 26.67 -26.74 -28.63
CA LEU A 6 25.26 -27.13 -28.80
C LEU A 6 24.62 -27.60 -27.49
N SER A 7 25.36 -28.34 -26.66
CA SER A 7 24.84 -28.83 -25.37
C SER A 7 24.55 -27.69 -24.39
N ILE A 8 25.36 -26.63 -24.40
CA ILE A 8 25.17 -25.45 -23.53
C ILE A 8 23.93 -24.65 -23.96
N ILE A 9 23.72 -24.50 -25.27
CA ILE A 9 22.55 -23.79 -25.82
C ILE A 9 21.24 -24.52 -25.47
N ILE A 10 21.21 -25.85 -25.54
CA ILE A 10 20.01 -26.64 -25.20
C ILE A 10 19.68 -26.53 -23.70
N LEU A 11 20.68 -26.50 -22.82
CA LEU A 11 20.46 -26.31 -21.38
C LEU A 11 19.88 -24.93 -21.04
N LEU A 12 20.33 -23.87 -21.74
CA LEU A 12 19.83 -22.50 -21.56
C LEU A 12 18.38 -22.31 -22.03
N LEU A 13 17.93 -23.12 -22.99
CA LEU A 13 16.57 -23.09 -23.54
C LEU A 13 15.55 -23.89 -22.70
N SER A 14 16.00 -24.74 -21.78
CA SER A 14 15.11 -25.53 -20.90
C SER A 14 14.70 -24.85 -19.59
N ALA A 15 15.22 -23.64 -19.32
CA ALA A 15 14.80 -22.85 -18.17
C ALA A 15 13.44 -22.18 -18.45
N THR A 16 12.35 -22.93 -18.31
CA THR A 16 11.01 -22.34 -18.32
C THR A 16 10.89 -21.41 -17.11
N PRO A 17 10.60 -20.10 -17.28
CA PRO A 17 10.31 -19.26 -16.13
C PRO A 17 9.07 -19.84 -15.45
N LEU A 18 9.21 -20.21 -14.18
CA LEU A 18 8.05 -20.55 -13.36
C LEU A 18 7.11 -19.34 -13.37
N PRO A 19 5.80 -19.54 -13.64
CA PRO A 19 4.81 -18.49 -13.43
C PRO A 19 5.00 -17.92 -12.03
N ALA A 20 4.95 -16.60 -11.87
CA ALA A 20 5.16 -15.94 -10.57
C ALA A 20 4.26 -16.53 -9.47
N GLU A 21 3.07 -17.01 -9.83
CA GLU A 21 2.11 -17.72 -8.97
C GLU A 21 2.67 -18.99 -8.30
N ASN A 22 3.72 -19.60 -8.86
CA ASN A 22 4.34 -20.83 -8.36
C ASN A 22 5.62 -20.58 -7.55
N LEU A 23 5.98 -19.33 -7.28
CA LEU A 23 7.09 -19.01 -6.38
C LEU A 23 6.70 -19.39 -4.94
N PRO A 24 7.47 -20.25 -4.24
CA PRO A 24 7.16 -20.68 -2.87
C PRO A 24 7.02 -19.52 -1.88
N SER A 25 7.72 -18.40 -2.14
CA SER A 25 7.64 -17.17 -1.37
C SER A 25 6.31 -16.42 -1.51
N LEU A 26 5.53 -16.69 -2.57
CA LEU A 26 4.25 -16.06 -2.86
C LEU A 26 3.05 -16.94 -2.45
N GLN A 27 3.25 -18.25 -2.27
CA GLN A 27 2.19 -19.18 -1.84
C GLN A 27 1.68 -18.93 -0.40
N ASN A 28 2.45 -18.21 0.43
CA ASN A 28 2.10 -17.90 1.82
C ASN A 28 1.66 -16.45 2.06
N LEU A 29 1.49 -15.65 1.00
CA LEU A 29 0.81 -14.36 1.11
C LEU A 29 -0.67 -14.63 1.33
N LYS A 30 -1.05 -14.88 2.59
CA LYS A 30 -2.44 -14.90 3.01
C LYS A 30 -3.05 -13.56 2.61
N ARG A 31 -4.03 -13.57 1.70
CA ARG A 31 -4.94 -12.44 1.53
C ARG A 31 -5.43 -12.02 2.92
N PRO A 32 -5.35 -10.74 3.33
CA PRO A 32 -5.97 -10.30 4.56
C PRO A 32 -7.46 -10.66 4.48
N ARG A 33 -7.88 -11.70 5.21
CA ARG A 33 -9.30 -11.97 5.41
C ARG A 33 -9.74 -11.01 6.50
N TYR A 34 -10.47 -9.97 6.13
CA TYR A 34 -11.31 -9.29 7.10
C TYR A 34 -12.39 -10.29 7.50
N GLU A 35 -12.20 -10.94 8.65
CA GLU A 35 -13.29 -11.66 9.28
C GLU A 35 -14.33 -10.61 9.71
N THR A 36 -15.31 -10.34 8.86
CA THR A 36 -16.60 -9.77 9.29
C THR A 36 -17.32 -10.86 10.09
N GLY A 37 -16.84 -11.09 11.30
CA GLY A 37 -17.39 -12.01 12.25
C GLY A 37 -17.36 -11.35 13.61
N VAL A 38 -18.53 -11.03 14.15
CA VAL A 38 -18.71 -10.66 15.55
C VAL A 38 -17.92 -11.66 16.41
N PRO A 39 -17.05 -11.24 17.35
CA PRO A 39 -16.28 -12.18 18.14
C PRO A 39 -17.22 -13.10 18.90
N PRO A 40 -17.05 -14.43 18.87
CA PRO A 40 -17.79 -15.30 19.76
C PRO A 40 -17.46 -14.92 21.21
N GLN A 41 -18.50 -14.66 22.01
CA GLN A 41 -18.37 -14.46 23.45
C GLN A 41 -17.54 -15.61 24.04
N LYS A 42 -16.30 -15.32 24.45
CA LYS A 42 -15.50 -16.24 25.26
C LYS A 42 -16.23 -16.47 26.58
N ARG A 43 -16.62 -17.71 26.85
CA ARG A 43 -16.98 -18.17 28.19
C ARG A 43 -15.82 -17.84 29.15
N PRO A 44 -16.10 -17.47 30.41
CA PRO A 44 -15.06 -17.05 31.35
C PRO A 44 -14.15 -18.23 31.72
N ALA A 45 -12.85 -18.00 31.66
CA ALA A 45 -11.84 -18.89 32.24
C ALA A 45 -11.76 -18.69 33.77
N PRO A 46 -11.30 -19.70 34.55
CA PRO A 46 -11.25 -19.61 36.00
C PRO A 46 -10.27 -18.53 36.48
N GLN A 47 -10.66 -17.77 37.50
CA GLN A 47 -9.86 -16.72 38.12
C GLN A 47 -8.67 -17.33 38.88
N LEU A 48 -7.44 -16.89 38.55
CA LEU A 48 -6.27 -17.04 39.42
C LEU A 48 -6.22 -15.87 40.42
N PRO A 49 -5.79 -16.09 41.67
CA PRO A 49 -6.02 -15.17 42.77
C PRO A 49 -5.23 -13.87 42.63
N HIS A 50 -5.92 -12.77 42.92
CA HIS A 50 -5.43 -11.40 42.91
C HIS A 50 -4.27 -11.19 43.91
N GLN A 51 -3.09 -10.84 43.41
CA GLN A 51 -2.10 -10.11 44.21
C GLN A 51 -2.20 -8.62 43.88
N ASN A 52 -2.59 -7.86 44.90
CA ASN A 52 -2.61 -6.41 44.91
C ASN A 52 -1.20 -5.85 44.70
N ALA A 53 -0.93 -5.32 43.51
CA ALA A 53 0.10 -4.33 43.31
C ALA A 53 -0.56 -3.08 42.73
N ALA A 54 -0.68 -2.05 43.57
CA ALA A 54 -1.04 -0.70 43.15
C ALA A 54 0.08 -0.16 42.24
N ILE A 55 0.05 -0.53 40.96
CA ILE A 55 0.85 0.12 39.94
C ILE A 55 0.14 1.44 39.65
N LYS A 56 0.64 2.53 40.24
CA LYS A 56 0.41 3.87 39.71
C LYS A 56 0.74 3.81 38.22
N GLN A 57 -0.28 3.74 37.38
CA GLN A 57 -0.17 4.04 35.97
C GLN A 57 0.26 5.51 35.89
N VAL A 58 1.57 5.73 35.87
CA VAL A 58 2.10 6.92 35.23
C VAL A 58 1.56 6.84 33.81
N ALA A 59 0.55 7.66 33.51
CA ALA A 59 0.12 7.90 32.15
C ALA A 59 1.37 8.37 31.40
N ARG A 60 2.09 7.44 30.78
CA ARG A 60 3.00 7.78 29.69
C ARG A 60 2.07 8.43 28.68
N GLN A 61 2.10 9.77 28.59
CA GLN A 61 1.64 10.47 27.41
C GLN A 61 2.32 9.74 26.25
N LYS A 62 1.55 8.91 25.55
CA LYS A 62 1.97 8.33 24.28
C LYS A 62 2.13 9.57 23.41
N VAL A 63 3.38 10.01 23.24
CA VAL A 63 3.70 11.06 22.26
C VAL A 63 3.29 10.43 20.95
N THR A 64 2.09 10.78 20.49
CA THR A 64 1.59 10.30 19.22
C THR A 64 2.52 10.93 18.17
N PRO A 65 3.22 10.13 17.36
CA PRO A 65 4.16 10.67 16.39
C PRO A 65 3.44 11.66 15.48
N ASP A 66 3.92 12.90 15.46
CA ASP A 66 3.43 13.92 14.53
C ASP A 66 3.83 13.53 13.11
N ASN A 67 2.82 13.35 12.25
CA ASN A 67 3.01 12.93 10.87
C ASN A 67 3.29 14.09 9.91
N SER A 68 3.40 15.33 10.41
CA SER A 68 3.80 16.51 9.63
C SER A 68 5.10 16.32 8.84
N ARG A 69 6.01 15.47 9.33
CA ARG A 69 7.26 15.07 8.64
C ARG A 69 7.04 14.50 7.22
N PHE A 70 5.88 13.90 6.96
CA PHE A 70 5.53 13.37 5.64
C PHE A 70 4.83 14.40 4.75
N ALA A 71 4.20 15.42 5.34
CA ALA A 71 3.43 16.42 4.61
C ALA A 71 4.35 17.25 3.71
N GLY A 72 3.87 17.61 2.52
CA GLY A 72 4.61 18.38 1.53
C GLY A 72 4.26 18.00 0.09
N LYS A 73 4.88 18.69 -0.86
CA LYS A 73 4.73 18.41 -2.29
C LYS A 73 6.00 17.76 -2.83
N PHE A 74 5.83 16.75 -3.68
CA PHE A 74 6.94 16.03 -4.27
C PHE A 74 6.75 15.88 -5.77
N SER A 75 7.85 15.83 -6.50
CA SER A 75 7.85 15.59 -7.94
C SER A 75 8.95 14.63 -8.36
N GLY A 76 8.67 13.79 -9.34
CA GLY A 76 9.57 12.73 -9.78
C GLY A 76 9.29 12.24 -11.18
N LEU A 77 10.27 11.54 -11.76
CA LEU A 77 10.04 10.73 -12.94
C LEU A 77 9.48 9.38 -12.50
N VAL A 78 8.37 8.99 -13.14
CA VAL A 78 7.73 7.69 -12.94
C VAL A 78 7.86 6.87 -14.21
N THR A 79 7.98 5.56 -14.02
CA THR A 79 7.82 4.58 -15.08
C THR A 79 6.48 3.88 -14.86
N ILE A 80 5.66 3.86 -15.90
CA ILE A 80 4.32 3.28 -15.90
C ILE A 80 4.32 2.12 -16.88
N HIS A 81 3.95 0.94 -16.40
CA HIS A 81 3.59 -0.17 -17.26
C HIS A 81 2.09 -0.10 -17.57
N TYR A 82 1.74 0.16 -18.83
CA TYR A 82 0.35 0.31 -19.27
C TYR A 82 0.14 -0.32 -20.64
N LYS A 83 -0.83 -1.24 -20.76
CA LYS A 83 -1.20 -1.91 -22.03
C LYS A 83 0.02 -2.42 -22.82
N ASN A 84 0.90 -3.16 -22.14
CA ASN A 84 2.16 -3.71 -22.69
C ASN A 84 3.16 -2.66 -23.19
N LYS A 85 3.05 -1.41 -22.74
CA LYS A 85 4.00 -0.32 -23.03
C LYS A 85 4.59 0.21 -21.74
N MET A 86 5.87 0.58 -21.82
CA MET A 86 6.56 1.31 -20.76
C MET A 86 6.57 2.79 -21.11
N VAL A 87 5.92 3.59 -20.28
CA VAL A 87 5.86 5.05 -20.44
C VAL A 87 6.65 5.69 -19.31
N ARG A 88 7.52 6.64 -19.64
CA ARG A 88 8.20 7.49 -18.65
C ARG A 88 7.61 8.89 -18.70
N THR A 89 7.19 9.39 -17.55
CA THR A 89 6.61 10.73 -17.45
C THR A 89 6.97 11.37 -16.11
N LYS A 90 6.70 12.66 -15.97
CA LYS A 90 6.83 13.39 -14.72
C LYS A 90 5.50 13.33 -13.97
N ALA A 91 5.56 13.09 -12.67
CA ALA A 91 4.41 13.11 -11.79
C ALA A 91 4.66 14.04 -10.60
N THR A 92 3.57 14.47 -9.98
CA THR A 92 3.55 15.19 -8.71
C THR A 92 2.70 14.43 -7.71
N LEU A 93 2.98 14.61 -6.44
CA LEU A 93 2.12 14.16 -5.35
C LEU A 93 2.15 15.19 -4.22
N THR A 94 1.04 15.33 -3.53
CA THR A 94 0.87 16.19 -2.37
C THR A 94 0.42 15.33 -1.21
N ILE A 95 1.05 15.51 -0.05
CA ILE A 95 0.70 14.83 1.19
C ILE A 95 0.34 15.89 2.20
N SER A 96 -0.79 15.75 2.86
CA SER A 96 -1.22 16.67 3.90
C SER A 96 -1.76 15.94 5.12
N THR A 97 -1.45 16.48 6.29
CA THR A 97 -2.09 16.11 7.57
C THR A 97 -3.35 16.93 7.84
N ASN A 98 -3.51 18.06 7.14
CA ASN A 98 -4.61 19.00 7.31
C ASN A 98 -5.39 19.12 6.00
N GLY A 99 -6.64 18.65 5.97
CA GLY A 99 -7.47 18.75 4.78
C GLY A 99 -8.89 18.29 5.02
N THR A 100 -9.79 18.74 4.15
CA THR A 100 -11.13 18.16 4.03
C THR A 100 -11.05 16.91 3.16
N GLN A 101 -11.91 15.91 3.43
CA GLN A 101 -11.91 14.63 2.73
C GLN A 101 -12.02 14.77 1.19
N GLY A 102 -12.68 15.84 0.72
CA GLY A 102 -12.83 16.16 -0.71
C GLY A 102 -11.56 16.53 -1.47
N ASN A 103 -10.43 16.77 -0.77
CA ASN A 103 -9.15 17.05 -1.43
C ASN A 103 -8.35 15.78 -1.74
N SER A 104 -8.75 14.62 -1.23
CA SER A 104 -8.07 13.35 -1.48
C SER A 104 -8.38 12.88 -2.91
N HIS A 105 -7.42 13.01 -3.83
CA HIS A 105 -7.54 12.52 -5.21
C HIS A 105 -6.28 11.72 -5.63
N TYR A 106 -6.06 11.50 -6.92
CA TYR A 106 -5.00 10.61 -7.44
C TYR A 106 -3.58 10.99 -7.02
N ASP A 107 -3.31 12.28 -6.89
CA ASP A 107 -2.02 12.88 -6.53
C ASP A 107 -2.09 13.71 -5.24
N TYR A 108 -3.16 13.57 -4.44
CA TYR A 108 -3.28 14.19 -3.14
C TYR A 108 -3.69 13.18 -2.07
N TYR A 109 -2.86 13.06 -1.03
CA TYR A 109 -3.04 12.09 0.05
C TYR A 109 -3.24 12.82 1.38
N LEU A 110 -4.44 12.67 1.94
CA LEU A 110 -4.72 13.02 3.32
C LEU A 110 -4.22 11.89 4.22
N ILE A 111 -3.42 12.21 5.23
CA ILE A 111 -2.86 11.26 6.21
C ILE A 111 -3.27 11.68 7.63
N PRO A 112 -3.26 10.78 8.63
CA PRO A 112 -3.59 11.19 10.00
C PRO A 112 -2.56 12.20 10.49
N ASP A 113 -3.00 13.28 11.12
CA ASP A 113 -2.14 14.28 11.76
C ASP A 113 -1.28 13.64 12.87
N ALA A 114 -1.91 12.79 13.65
CA ALA A 114 -1.31 12.00 14.70
C ALA A 114 -1.83 10.56 14.63
N GLY A 115 -0.94 9.60 14.88
CA GLY A 115 -1.28 8.18 14.96
C GLY A 115 -0.79 7.41 13.75
N ASP A 116 -1.27 6.18 13.62
CA ASP A 116 -0.82 5.23 12.62
C ASP A 116 -1.90 4.81 11.62
N TYR A 117 -3.14 5.28 11.77
CA TYR A 117 -4.26 4.89 10.92
C TYR A 117 -5.22 6.05 10.63
N LEU A 118 -5.66 6.15 9.38
CA LEU A 118 -6.77 7.00 8.94
C LEU A 118 -7.62 6.24 7.93
N GLU A 119 -8.94 6.37 8.05
CA GLU A 119 -9.89 5.91 7.05
C GLU A 119 -10.80 7.07 6.67
N HIS A 120 -11.00 7.27 5.37
CA HIS A 120 -11.88 8.29 4.85
C HIS A 120 -12.38 7.94 3.46
N SER A 121 -13.46 8.58 3.04
CA SER A 121 -14.01 8.41 1.70
C SER A 121 -13.74 9.62 0.81
N TRP A 122 -13.63 9.42 -0.48
CA TRP A 122 -13.57 10.48 -1.49
C TRP A 122 -14.31 10.05 -2.76
N LYS A 123 -14.61 11.00 -3.65
CA LYS A 123 -15.33 10.75 -4.90
C LYS A 123 -14.37 10.66 -6.07
N LEU A 124 -14.41 9.54 -6.78
CA LEU A 124 -13.79 9.36 -8.08
C LEU A 124 -14.89 9.36 -9.14
N ASP A 125 -15.02 10.46 -9.87
CA ASP A 125 -16.12 10.67 -10.80
C ASP A 125 -17.48 10.46 -10.09
N GLU A 126 -18.21 9.39 -10.42
CA GLU A 126 -19.47 9.02 -9.76
C GLU A 126 -19.30 7.98 -8.63
N TYR A 127 -18.14 7.34 -8.52
CA TYR A 127 -17.88 6.25 -7.61
C TYR A 127 -17.40 6.74 -6.23
N ASP A 128 -17.86 6.06 -5.18
CA ASP A 128 -17.32 6.20 -3.84
C ASP A 128 -16.03 5.40 -3.70
N VAL A 129 -14.97 6.07 -3.24
CA VAL A 129 -13.69 5.44 -2.95
C VAL A 129 -13.48 5.44 -1.45
N GLN A 130 -13.30 4.25 -0.88
CA GLN A 130 -12.87 4.09 0.51
C GLN A 130 -11.35 4.04 0.55
N ARG A 131 -10.73 5.01 1.23
CA ARG A 131 -9.29 5.11 1.41
C ARG A 131 -8.90 4.78 2.84
N THR A 132 -7.91 3.91 2.99
CA THR A 132 -7.21 3.69 4.25
C THR A 132 -5.76 4.12 4.12
N VAL A 133 -5.21 4.72 5.17
CA VAL A 133 -3.81 5.12 5.29
C VAL A 133 -3.26 4.51 6.56
N THR A 134 -2.15 3.78 6.45
CA THR A 134 -1.40 3.24 7.58
C THR A 134 0.02 3.81 7.59
N VAL A 135 0.46 4.30 8.75
CA VAL A 135 1.81 4.84 8.96
C VAL A 135 2.66 3.81 9.71
N SER A 136 3.82 3.47 9.16
CA SER A 136 4.78 2.58 9.84
C SER A 136 6.21 3.07 9.63
N GLY A 137 6.83 3.61 10.68
CA GLY A 137 8.17 4.17 10.61
C GLY A 137 8.28 5.35 9.62
N SER A 138 9.06 5.14 8.55
CA SER A 138 9.23 6.07 7.43
C SER A 138 8.40 5.69 6.19
N THR A 139 7.38 4.84 6.35
CA THR A 139 6.57 4.33 5.24
C THR A 139 5.09 4.66 5.44
N LEU A 140 4.42 5.04 4.35
CA LEU A 140 2.96 5.13 4.27
C LEU A 140 2.43 4.02 3.36
N TYR A 141 1.39 3.33 3.83
CA TYR A 141 0.60 2.38 3.04
C TYR A 141 -0.75 3.01 2.79
N ILE A 142 -1.18 3.08 1.53
CA ILE A 142 -2.45 3.70 1.14
C ILE A 142 -3.21 2.70 0.29
N THR A 143 -4.43 2.37 0.70
CA THR A 143 -5.31 1.46 -0.03
C THR A 143 -6.57 2.19 -0.42
N ASP A 144 -6.88 2.20 -1.71
CA ASP A 144 -8.18 2.61 -2.22
C ASP A 144 -8.99 1.37 -2.59
N ILE A 145 -10.25 1.35 -2.18
CA ILE A 145 -11.26 0.38 -2.61
C ILE A 145 -12.34 1.16 -3.36
N ILE A 146 -12.56 0.77 -4.60
CA ILE A 146 -13.53 1.38 -5.51
C ILE A 146 -14.57 0.33 -5.86
N ASP A 147 -15.84 0.60 -5.55
CA ASP A 147 -16.97 -0.26 -5.94
C ASP A 147 -17.66 0.33 -7.16
N TYR A 148 -17.63 -0.39 -8.29
CA TYR A 148 -18.25 0.06 -9.53
C TYR A 148 -19.73 -0.32 -9.64
N GLY A 149 -20.28 -1.05 -8.68
CA GLY A 149 -21.68 -1.47 -8.66
C GLY A 149 -21.99 -2.54 -9.71
N GLY A 150 -22.25 -3.78 -9.27
CA GLY A 150 -22.77 -4.86 -10.12
C GLY A 150 -21.80 -5.46 -11.16
N ASN A 151 -20.64 -4.85 -11.40
CA ASN A 151 -19.66 -5.26 -12.42
C ASN A 151 -18.25 -5.55 -11.86
N GLY A 152 -18.12 -5.67 -10.53
CA GLY A 152 -16.83 -5.85 -9.84
C GLY A 152 -16.34 -4.55 -9.21
N GLY A 153 -15.08 -4.55 -8.78
CA GLY A 153 -14.45 -3.40 -8.15
C GLY A 153 -12.95 -3.35 -8.42
N ASN A 154 -12.33 -2.25 -8.01
CA ASN A 154 -10.90 -2.03 -8.17
C ASN A 154 -10.28 -1.76 -6.80
N SER A 155 -9.14 -2.41 -6.55
CA SER A 155 -8.31 -2.14 -5.38
C SER A 155 -6.97 -1.57 -5.82
N GLN A 156 -6.60 -0.43 -5.25
CA GLN A 156 -5.30 0.20 -5.54
C GLN A 156 -4.48 0.28 -4.27
N ILE A 157 -3.26 -0.26 -4.32
CA ILE A 157 -2.32 -0.23 -3.19
C ILE A 157 -1.14 0.66 -3.57
N ARG A 158 -0.81 1.60 -2.70
CA ARG A 158 0.35 2.46 -2.82
C ARG A 158 1.25 2.31 -1.60
N THR A 159 2.55 2.26 -1.84
CA THR A 159 3.57 2.26 -0.80
C THR A 159 4.50 3.43 -1.05
N LEU A 160 4.59 4.34 -0.08
CA LEU A 160 5.45 5.52 -0.12
C LEU A 160 6.54 5.33 0.92
N VAL A 161 7.77 5.09 0.48
CA VAL A 161 8.93 4.87 1.35
C VAL A 161 9.80 6.12 1.35
N PHE A 162 9.90 6.79 2.49
CA PHE A 162 10.65 8.04 2.63
C PHE A 162 12.14 7.78 2.92
N SER A 163 12.98 8.69 2.44
CA SER A 163 14.36 8.81 2.92
C SER A 163 14.40 9.17 4.41
N GLY A 164 15.53 8.90 5.07
CA GLY A 164 15.66 9.14 6.52
C GLY A 164 15.48 10.60 6.93
N ASP A 165 15.70 11.54 6.01
CA ASP A 165 15.51 12.98 6.17
C ASP A 165 14.18 13.50 5.59
N TYR A 166 13.33 12.61 5.05
CA TYR A 166 12.04 12.93 4.43
C TYR A 166 12.10 13.92 3.25
N SER A 167 13.28 14.11 2.64
CA SER A 167 13.49 14.96 1.46
C SER A 167 13.10 14.28 0.14
N ALA A 168 12.95 12.96 0.15
CA ALA A 168 12.57 12.17 -1.00
C ALA A 168 11.70 10.98 -0.60
N LEU A 169 10.97 10.43 -1.58
CA LEU A 169 10.28 9.16 -1.42
C LEU A 169 10.38 8.29 -2.66
N THR A 170 10.27 6.97 -2.45
CA THR A 170 10.00 6.00 -3.51
C THR A 170 8.52 5.67 -3.48
N PHE A 171 7.88 5.82 -4.63
CA PHE A 171 6.45 5.55 -4.83
C PHE A 171 6.30 4.26 -5.61
N LEU A 172 5.58 3.30 -5.03
CA LEU A 172 5.12 2.08 -5.69
C LEU A 172 3.60 2.08 -5.70
N LYS A 173 2.98 1.94 -6.87
CA LYS A 173 1.54 1.72 -7.00
C LYS A 173 1.27 0.43 -7.75
N THR A 174 0.33 -0.34 -7.23
CA THR A 174 -0.22 -1.54 -7.87
C THR A 174 -1.74 -1.41 -7.94
N GLU A 175 -2.31 -1.70 -9.10
CA GLU A 175 -3.75 -1.77 -9.31
C GLU A 175 -4.16 -3.22 -9.53
N PHE A 176 -5.29 -3.57 -8.91
CA PHE A 176 -5.96 -4.85 -9.06
C PHE A 176 -7.38 -4.55 -9.53
N ASP A 177 -7.69 -5.00 -10.74
CA ASP A 177 -9.02 -4.89 -11.31
C ASP A 177 -9.63 -6.27 -11.42
N ASP A 178 -10.82 -6.43 -10.84
CA ASP A 178 -11.59 -7.68 -10.93
C ASP A 178 -12.46 -7.71 -12.21
N GLU A 179 -12.42 -6.67 -13.06
CA GLU A 179 -13.14 -6.66 -14.33
C GLU A 179 -12.50 -7.63 -15.34
N LEU A 180 -13.28 -8.61 -15.80
CA LEU A 180 -12.86 -9.71 -16.69
C LEU A 180 -12.38 -9.26 -18.09
N ARG A 181 -12.68 -8.02 -18.51
CA ARG A 181 -12.47 -7.56 -19.89
C ARG A 181 -11.23 -6.70 -20.11
N ASP A 182 -10.78 -5.94 -19.11
CA ASP A 182 -9.62 -5.06 -19.25
C ASP A 182 -8.84 -5.03 -17.92
N THR A 183 -8.18 -6.14 -17.56
CA THR A 183 -7.40 -6.24 -16.32
C THR A 183 -6.30 -5.17 -16.29
N ALA A 184 -6.53 -4.08 -15.56
CA ALA A 184 -5.56 -3.02 -15.39
C ALA A 184 -4.58 -3.39 -14.27
N THR A 185 -3.63 -4.28 -14.55
CA THR A 185 -2.45 -4.45 -13.67
C THR A 185 -1.40 -3.39 -14.03
N GLY A 186 -1.63 -2.16 -13.57
CA GLY A 186 -0.66 -1.08 -13.66
C GLY A 186 0.36 -1.17 -12.53
N GLN A 187 1.65 -1.13 -12.86
CA GLN A 187 2.71 -0.86 -11.88
C GLN A 187 3.32 0.50 -12.17
N ILE A 188 3.33 1.37 -11.16
CA ILE A 188 4.02 2.66 -11.21
C ILE A 188 5.14 2.63 -10.21
N ILE A 189 6.34 2.95 -10.67
CA ILE A 189 7.54 3.07 -9.84
C ILE A 189 8.16 4.43 -10.13
N GLY A 190 8.43 5.22 -9.10
CA GLY A 190 9.15 6.48 -9.26
C GLY A 190 9.85 6.94 -7.99
N ARG A 191 10.89 7.74 -8.17
CA ARG A 191 11.55 8.47 -7.09
C ARG A 191 11.12 9.92 -7.17
N PHE A 192 10.56 10.43 -6.08
CA PHE A 192 10.08 11.78 -5.96
C PHE A 192 10.97 12.55 -4.99
N ILE A 193 11.25 13.80 -5.32
CA ILE A 193 11.98 14.74 -4.48
C ILE A 193 10.98 15.77 -3.97
N ARG A 194 11.09 16.14 -2.70
CA ARG A 194 10.33 17.23 -2.08
C ARG A 194 10.68 18.54 -2.78
N ILE A 195 9.66 19.27 -3.21
CA ILE A 195 9.83 20.54 -3.93
C ILE A 195 9.31 21.75 -3.15
N ASP A 196 8.53 21.52 -2.10
CA ASP A 196 8.00 22.52 -1.17
C ASP A 196 8.12 22.02 0.28
#